data_AF-A0AAW6LX95-F1
#
_entry.id   AF-A0AAW6LX95-F1
#
_cell.length_a   1.000
_cell.length_b   1.000
_cell.length_c   1.000
_cell.angle_alpha   90.00
_cell.angle_beta   90.00
_cell.angle_gamma   90.00
#
_symmetry.space_group_name_H-M   'P 1'
#
loop_
_entity.id
_entity.type
_entity.pdbx_description
1 polymer ?
#
loop_
_entity_poly.entity_id
_entity_poly.type
_entity_poly.pdbx_seq_one_letter_code
_entity_poly.pdbx_strand_id
1 'polypeptide(L)'
;MSTLQSGQSLGVGQELKSDNGAYTLTLQDDGNLVLSEGGQAVWAAGTNGSGANRAEVQADGNFVIYKDSDAVWASQTAGNDGASLSVQDDRNVVLSVGGNALWSSDTAIAAPAAEAAPEPAPAPEPEPAPAAPAAQSYTVESGDTLWAIAERFYGDGNQYQRIADANGIPNPDLINAGQVLTIPA
;
A
#
# COMPACT_ATOMS: atom_id res chain seq x y z
N MET A 1 18.37 9.58 6.64
CA MET A 1 18.18 8.12 6.48
C MET A 1 16.69 7.87 6.56
N SER A 2 16.12 7.10 5.63
CA SER A 2 14.67 6.85 5.56
C SER A 2 14.24 5.50 6.14
N THR A 3 15.18 4.60 6.42
CA THR A 3 14.89 3.23 6.86
C THR A 3 15.75 2.85 8.07
N LEU A 4 15.17 2.10 9.01
CA LEU A 4 15.83 1.45 10.13
C LEU A 4 15.84 -0.07 9.88
N GLN A 5 17.04 -0.64 9.77
CA GLN A 5 17.22 -2.09 9.56
C GLN A 5 17.10 -2.85 10.87
N SER A 6 16.88 -4.16 10.78
CA SER A 6 16.95 -5.07 11.93
C SER A 6 18.27 -4.90 12.70
N GLY A 7 18.17 -4.80 14.02
CA GLY A 7 19.24 -4.50 14.96
C GLY A 7 19.60 -3.01 15.09
N GLN A 8 18.96 -2.12 14.32
CA GLN A 8 19.18 -0.68 14.42
C GLN A 8 18.14 0.00 15.33
N SER A 9 18.55 1.13 15.93
CA SER A 9 17.70 1.92 16.80
C SER A 9 17.79 3.41 16.54
N LEU A 10 16.74 4.12 16.94
CA LEU A 10 16.67 5.56 17.13
C LEU A 10 16.70 5.86 18.63
N GLY A 11 17.61 6.73 19.05
CA GLY A 11 17.58 7.38 20.35
C GLY A 11 16.75 8.67 20.34
N VAL A 12 16.59 9.26 21.51
CA VAL A 12 15.91 10.56 21.67
C VAL A 12 16.58 11.63 20.81
N GLY A 13 15.76 12.44 20.13
CA GLY A 13 16.19 13.49 19.21
C GLY A 13 16.68 12.99 17.86
N GLN A 14 16.81 11.67 17.66
CA GLN A 14 17.13 11.11 16.35
C GLN A 14 15.88 10.93 15.50
N GLU A 15 16.09 11.00 14.19
CA GLU A 15 15.01 10.97 13.21
C GLU A 15 15.30 10.04 12.03
N LEU A 16 14.23 9.48 11.47
CA LEU A 16 14.19 9.01 10.09
C LEU A 16 13.43 10.02 9.27
N LYS A 17 13.88 10.22 8.04
CA LYS A 17 13.31 11.19 7.12
C LYS A 17 13.04 10.52 5.78
N SER A 18 11.84 10.70 5.24
CA SER A 18 11.45 10.22 3.91
C SER A 18 12.42 10.73 2.83
N ASP A 19 12.48 10.05 1.69
CA ASP A 19 13.45 10.36 0.64
C ASP A 19 13.18 11.75 0.01
N ASN A 20 11.91 12.14 -0.10
CA ASN A 20 11.48 13.48 -0.50
C ASN A 20 11.71 14.56 0.57
N GLY A 21 12.04 14.15 1.80
CA GLY A 21 12.31 15.03 2.92
C GLY A 21 11.09 15.71 3.56
N ALA A 22 9.87 15.37 3.15
CA ALA A 22 8.64 15.98 3.65
C ALA A 22 8.20 15.42 5.00
N TYR A 23 8.55 14.17 5.30
CA TYR A 23 8.08 13.46 6.49
C TYR A 23 9.23 13.03 7.37
N THR A 24 9.06 13.26 8.66
CA THR A 24 10.06 12.95 9.67
C THR A 24 9.44 12.13 10.79
N LEU A 25 9.99 10.96 11.05
CA LEU A 25 9.69 10.13 12.23
C LEU A 25 10.76 10.37 13.29
N THR A 26 10.38 10.93 14.44
CA THR A 26 11.31 11.32 15.50
C THR A 26 10.91 10.68 16.82
N LEU A 27 11.89 10.15 17.57
CA LEU A 27 11.69 9.86 18.99
C LEU A 27 11.98 11.13 19.78
N GLN A 28 10.93 11.78 20.29
CA GLN A 28 11.01 13.09 20.93
C GLN A 28 11.51 12.98 22.39
N ASP A 29 11.92 14.11 22.97
CA ASP A 29 12.42 14.19 24.36
C ASP A 29 11.39 13.78 25.42
N ASP A 30 10.10 13.82 25.09
CA ASP A 30 9.01 13.36 25.95
C ASP A 30 8.81 11.83 25.92
N GLY A 31 9.61 11.12 25.12
CA GLY A 31 9.52 9.67 24.91
C GLY A 31 8.44 9.25 23.92
N ASN A 32 7.84 10.18 23.19
CA ASN A 32 6.88 9.87 22.14
C ASN A 32 7.57 9.65 20.79
N LEU A 33 7.21 8.59 20.08
CA LEU A 33 7.60 8.43 18.68
C LEU A 33 6.53 9.07 17.80
N VAL A 34 6.91 10.06 17.00
CA VAL A 34 5.99 10.93 16.26
C VAL A 34 6.39 11.01 14.80
N LEU A 35 5.43 10.74 13.90
CA LEU A 35 5.53 11.07 12.49
C LEU A 35 5.01 12.49 12.27
N SER A 36 5.76 13.30 11.55
CA SER A 36 5.45 14.71 11.31
C SER A 36 5.61 15.12 9.85
N GLU A 37 4.81 16.09 9.43
CA GLU A 37 4.85 16.77 8.14
C GLU A 37 5.08 18.27 8.41
N GLY A 38 6.19 18.84 7.96
CA GLY A 38 6.52 20.25 8.23
C GLY A 38 6.59 20.60 9.73
N GLY A 39 6.92 19.63 10.59
CA GLY A 39 6.93 19.78 12.05
C GLY A 39 5.56 19.62 12.73
N GLN A 40 4.49 19.43 11.96
CA GLN A 40 3.16 19.12 12.51
C GLN A 40 3.01 17.60 12.66
N ALA A 41 2.66 17.14 13.87
CA ALA A 41 2.42 15.72 14.11
C ALA A 41 1.20 15.23 13.32
N VAL A 42 1.39 14.16 12.54
CA VAL A 42 0.32 13.50 11.78
C VAL A 42 -0.02 12.11 12.34
N TRP A 43 0.91 11.50 13.09
CA TRP A 43 0.69 10.28 13.85
C TRP A 43 1.65 10.20 15.04
N ALA A 44 1.24 9.48 16.09
CA ALA A 44 2.08 9.21 17.25
C ALA A 44 1.82 7.81 17.83
N ALA A 45 2.86 7.21 18.41
CA ALA A 45 2.75 5.92 19.11
C ALA A 45 1.98 6.02 20.44
N GLY A 46 1.78 7.24 20.96
CA GLY A 46 1.07 7.47 22.22
C GLY A 46 1.93 7.20 23.46
N THR A 47 3.25 7.26 23.34
CA THR A 47 4.21 6.98 24.43
C THR A 47 4.71 8.25 25.14
N ASN A 48 4.01 9.39 24.98
CA ASN A 48 4.34 10.65 25.66
C ASN A 48 4.36 10.49 27.19
N GLY A 49 5.42 10.97 27.83
CA GLY A 49 5.62 10.91 29.27
C GLY A 49 6.05 9.54 29.78
N SER A 50 6.24 8.55 28.90
CA SER A 50 6.72 7.22 29.28
C SER A 50 8.17 7.22 29.76
N GLY A 51 8.95 8.22 29.33
CA GLY A 51 10.40 8.25 29.51
C GLY A 51 11.14 7.31 28.57
N ALA A 52 10.51 6.89 27.48
CA ALA A 52 11.16 6.10 26.45
C ALA A 52 12.40 6.81 25.90
N ASN A 53 13.47 6.06 25.70
CA ASN A 53 14.76 6.57 25.25
C ASN A 53 15.31 5.88 24.00
N ARG A 54 14.65 4.81 23.53
CA ARG A 54 15.07 4.04 22.35
C ARG A 54 13.88 3.47 21.60
N ALA A 55 13.89 3.54 20.28
CA ALA A 55 12.99 2.78 19.41
C ALA A 55 13.82 1.90 18.47
N GLU A 56 13.55 0.60 18.40
CA GLU A 56 14.44 -0.39 17.80
C GLU A 56 13.67 -1.39 16.95
N VAL A 57 14.18 -1.70 15.75
CA VAL A 57 13.75 -2.88 15.01
C VAL A 57 14.61 -4.03 15.48
N GLN A 58 14.01 -4.98 16.18
CA GLN A 58 14.72 -6.10 16.78
C GLN A 58 15.11 -7.15 15.73
N ALA A 59 15.99 -8.08 16.12
CA ALA A 59 16.40 -9.20 15.28
C ALA A 59 15.22 -10.11 14.86
N ASP A 60 14.23 -10.24 15.75
CA ASP A 60 13.03 -11.07 15.56
C ASP A 60 11.94 -10.41 14.69
N GLY A 61 12.20 -9.22 14.16
CA GLY A 61 11.24 -8.49 13.32
C GLY A 61 10.19 -7.67 14.07
N ASN A 62 10.28 -7.57 15.40
CA ASN A 62 9.43 -6.68 16.17
C ASN A 62 10.00 -5.26 16.20
N PHE A 63 9.16 -4.24 16.06
CA PHE A 63 9.55 -2.86 16.31
C PHE A 63 9.05 -2.43 17.69
N VAL A 64 9.97 -2.02 18.56
CA VAL A 64 9.69 -1.79 19.97
C VAL A 64 10.23 -0.45 20.44
N ILE A 65 9.42 0.27 21.21
CA ILE A 65 9.81 1.48 21.93
C ILE A 65 10.10 1.10 23.38
N TYR A 66 11.28 1.49 23.85
CA TYR A 66 11.84 1.13 25.14
C TYR A 66 12.07 2.35 26.03
N LYS A 67 11.82 2.17 27.32
CA LYS A 67 12.48 2.89 28.40
C LYS A 67 13.56 1.98 28.98
N ASP A 68 14.81 2.26 28.70
CA ASP A 68 15.94 1.40 29.09
C ASP A 68 15.75 -0.03 28.54
N SER A 69 15.36 -0.98 29.40
CA SER A 69 15.06 -2.37 29.03
C SER A 69 13.55 -2.68 29.00
N ASP A 70 12.71 -1.77 29.49
CA ASP A 70 11.26 -1.97 29.59
C ASP A 70 10.57 -1.53 28.30
N ALA A 71 9.86 -2.46 27.65
CA ALA A 71 9.07 -2.15 26.46
C ALA A 71 7.81 -1.36 26.86
N VAL A 72 7.61 -0.19 26.26
CA VAL A 72 6.42 0.64 26.48
C VAL A 72 5.41 0.56 25.33
N TRP A 73 5.86 0.15 24.14
CA TRP A 73 5.02 -0.11 22.97
C TRP A 73 5.72 -1.10 22.04
N ALA A 74 4.95 -1.94 21.33
CA ALA A 74 5.49 -2.85 20.32
C ALA A 74 4.51 -3.04 19.14
N SER A 75 5.05 -3.28 17.94
CA SER A 75 4.27 -3.55 16.72
C SER A 75 3.58 -4.92 16.71
N GLN A 76 3.98 -5.84 17.61
CA GLN A 76 3.46 -7.20 17.71
C GLN A 76 3.77 -8.06 16.47
N THR A 77 4.94 -7.85 15.88
CA THR A 77 5.38 -8.51 14.63
C THR A 77 6.59 -9.44 14.84
N ALA A 78 6.81 -9.91 16.07
CA ALA A 78 7.89 -10.86 16.36
C ALA A 78 7.76 -12.17 15.54
N GLY A 79 8.89 -12.77 15.19
CA GLY A 79 8.99 -13.95 14.32
C GLY A 79 9.15 -13.62 12.83
N ASN A 80 9.37 -12.35 12.49
CA ASN A 80 9.59 -11.87 11.11
C ASN A 80 11.02 -11.35 10.92
N ASP A 81 12.00 -12.24 11.10
CA ASP A 81 13.42 -11.93 11.06
C ASP A 81 13.81 -11.12 9.82
N GLY A 82 14.67 -10.11 10.02
CA GLY A 82 15.13 -9.23 8.96
C GLY A 82 14.12 -8.16 8.53
N ALA A 83 13.07 -7.92 9.32
CA ALA A 83 12.19 -6.77 9.09
C ALA A 83 12.96 -5.45 9.10
N SER A 84 12.43 -4.46 8.40
CA SER A 84 12.93 -3.09 8.38
C SER A 84 11.77 -2.10 8.43
N LEU A 85 11.98 -0.98 9.12
CA LEU A 85 11.01 0.10 9.25
C LEU A 85 11.38 1.23 8.30
N SER A 86 10.48 1.65 7.41
CA SER A 86 10.72 2.74 6.46
C SER A 86 9.71 3.88 6.63
N VAL A 87 10.19 5.12 6.49
CA VAL A 87 9.36 6.31 6.30
C VAL A 87 9.27 6.58 4.81
N GLN A 88 8.06 6.52 4.26
CA GLN A 88 7.80 6.56 2.83
C GLN A 88 7.31 7.94 2.38
N ASP A 89 7.47 8.22 1.08
CA ASP A 89 7.11 9.49 0.45
C ASP A 89 5.59 9.71 0.27
N ASP A 90 4.78 8.71 0.64
CA ASP A 90 3.33 8.77 0.73
C ASP A 90 2.83 9.11 2.16
N ARG A 91 3.74 9.54 3.05
CA ARG A 91 3.47 9.81 4.48
C ARG A 91 3.21 8.55 5.30
N ASN A 92 3.51 7.36 4.80
CA ASN A 92 3.36 6.14 5.56
C ASN A 92 4.65 5.77 6.31
N VAL A 93 4.51 5.15 7.48
CA VAL A 93 5.60 4.42 8.13
C VAL A 93 5.22 2.95 8.09
N VAL A 94 6.10 2.13 7.53
CA VAL A 94 5.81 0.71 7.31
C VAL A 94 6.94 -0.14 7.85
N LEU A 95 6.57 -1.16 8.63
CA LEU A 95 7.45 -2.26 8.99
C LEU A 95 7.21 -3.38 7.97
N SER A 96 8.26 -3.80 7.28
CA SER A 96 8.14 -4.81 6.21
C SER A 96 9.31 -5.78 6.19
N VAL A 97 9.07 -6.97 5.65
CA VAL A 97 10.09 -8.00 5.40
C VAL A 97 9.90 -8.54 3.99
N GLY A 98 10.95 -8.54 3.17
CA GLY A 98 10.89 -9.05 1.79
C GLY A 98 9.82 -8.39 0.90
N GLY A 99 9.47 -7.12 1.18
CA GLY A 99 8.40 -6.39 0.47
C GLY A 99 6.99 -6.61 1.01
N ASN A 100 6.79 -7.51 1.97
CA ASN A 100 5.49 -7.72 2.62
C ASN A 100 5.37 -6.80 3.84
N ALA A 101 4.31 -5.99 3.87
CA ALA A 101 4.01 -5.14 5.02
C ALA A 101 3.50 -5.99 6.20
N LEU A 102 4.07 -5.76 7.38
CA LEU A 102 3.71 -6.42 8.64
C LEU A 102 2.89 -5.49 9.54
N TRP A 103 3.25 -4.20 9.53
CA TRP A 103 2.58 -3.14 10.28
C TRP A 103 2.71 -1.82 9.51
N SER A 104 1.74 -0.92 9.70
CA SER A 104 1.73 0.43 9.13
C SER A 104 1.14 1.42 10.13
N SER A 105 1.54 2.69 10.03
CA SER A 105 0.89 3.79 10.74
C SER A 105 -0.48 4.17 10.19
N ASP A 106 -0.90 3.59 9.05
CA ASP A 106 -2.14 3.91 8.33
C ASP A 106 -2.28 5.41 7.98
N THR A 107 -1.14 6.08 7.79
CA THR A 107 -1.07 7.51 7.48
C THR A 107 -0.82 7.83 6.02
N ALA A 108 -0.71 6.79 5.19
CA ALA A 108 -0.57 6.91 3.75
C ALA A 108 -1.62 7.89 3.23
N ILE A 109 -1.16 9.04 2.76
CA ILE A 109 -1.97 9.78 1.82
C ILE A 109 -1.79 9.10 0.49
N ALA A 110 -2.84 9.09 -0.32
CA ALA A 110 -2.60 8.98 -1.73
C ALA A 110 -1.45 9.97 -2.02
N ALA A 111 -0.38 9.48 -2.67
CA ALA A 111 0.53 10.41 -3.32
C ALA A 111 -0.36 11.48 -3.97
N PRO A 112 0.05 12.77 -4.06
CA PRO A 112 -0.57 13.56 -5.11
C PRO A 112 -0.51 12.61 -6.30
N ALA A 113 -1.68 12.24 -6.83
CA ALA A 113 -1.70 11.54 -8.09
C ALA A 113 -0.68 12.36 -8.84
N ALA A 114 0.39 11.73 -9.34
CA ALA A 114 1.03 12.35 -10.46
C ALA A 114 -0.17 12.82 -11.25
N GLU A 115 -0.30 14.13 -11.46
CA GLU A 115 -0.89 14.52 -12.71
C GLU A 115 -0.20 13.53 -13.63
N ALA A 116 -0.97 12.59 -14.18
CA ALA A 116 -0.88 12.45 -15.60
C ALA A 116 -0.88 13.90 -16.06
N ALA A 117 0.32 14.50 -16.12
CA ALA A 117 0.64 15.56 -17.04
C ALA A 117 -0.08 15.03 -18.27
N PRO A 118 -1.12 15.73 -18.76
CA PRO A 118 -1.93 15.18 -19.85
C PRO A 118 -0.93 14.58 -20.80
N GLU A 119 -0.98 13.26 -21.01
CA GLU A 119 0.03 12.60 -21.83
C GLU A 119 0.16 13.48 -23.07
N PRO A 120 1.38 13.91 -23.45
CA PRO A 120 1.53 14.88 -24.52
C PRO A 120 0.72 14.36 -25.70
N ALA A 121 -0.26 15.15 -26.16
CA ALA A 121 -1.12 14.78 -27.28
C ALA A 121 -0.22 14.21 -28.39
N PRO A 122 -0.50 13.01 -28.92
CA PRO A 122 0.43 12.38 -29.86
C PRO A 122 0.51 13.25 -31.12
N ALA A 123 1.66 13.89 -31.32
CA ALA A 123 2.09 14.32 -32.64
C ALA A 123 2.56 13.05 -33.41
N PRO A 124 2.24 12.93 -34.72
CA PRO A 124 2.40 11.68 -35.50
C PRO A 124 3.89 11.36 -35.73
N GLU A 125 4.41 10.12 -35.75
CA GLU A 125 4.27 8.99 -36.71
C GLU A 125 5.43 7.96 -36.46
N PRO A 126 5.53 6.69 -36.97
CA PRO A 126 4.64 5.84 -37.81
C PRO A 126 4.21 4.46 -37.19
N GLU A 127 3.12 3.88 -37.71
CA GLU A 127 2.68 2.48 -37.47
C GLU A 127 3.48 1.43 -38.28
N PRO A 128 3.42 0.12 -37.92
CA PRO A 128 2.43 -0.73 -38.62
C PRO A 128 1.72 -1.84 -37.79
N ALA A 129 0.44 -2.04 -38.14
CA ALA A 129 -0.42 -3.25 -38.07
C ALA A 129 -1.23 -3.54 -36.78
N PRO A 130 -2.45 -4.09 -36.93
CA PRO A 130 -3.70 -3.58 -36.35
C PRO A 130 -3.86 -3.90 -34.86
N ALA A 131 -4.30 -2.90 -34.09
CA ALA A 131 -4.76 -3.10 -32.73
C ALA A 131 -5.96 -4.07 -32.72
N ALA A 132 -5.77 -5.23 -32.10
CA ALA A 132 -6.87 -6.06 -31.65
C ALA A 132 -7.84 -5.19 -30.83
N PRO A 133 -9.16 -5.37 -30.97
CA PRO A 133 -10.11 -4.50 -30.29
C PRO A 133 -9.90 -4.63 -28.78
N ALA A 134 -9.73 -3.48 -28.10
CA ALA A 134 -9.41 -3.42 -26.69
C ALA A 134 -10.49 -4.15 -25.88
N ALA A 135 -10.09 -5.22 -25.19
CA ALA A 135 -10.97 -5.91 -24.26
C ALA A 135 -11.37 -4.93 -23.15
N GLN A 136 -12.66 -4.82 -22.87
CA GLN A 136 -13.17 -3.97 -21.80
C GLN A 136 -13.16 -4.76 -20.49
N SER A 137 -12.87 -4.14 -19.35
CA SER A 137 -12.98 -4.82 -18.05
C SER A 137 -14.27 -4.41 -17.34
N TYR A 138 -14.93 -5.35 -16.66
CA TYR A 138 -16.14 -5.11 -15.87
C TYR A 138 -16.06 -5.77 -14.50
N THR A 139 -16.41 -5.04 -13.45
CA THR A 139 -16.51 -5.57 -12.08
C THR A 139 -17.94 -6.03 -11.83
N VAL A 140 -18.12 -7.31 -11.52
CA VAL A 140 -19.42 -7.93 -11.23
C VAL A 140 -20.09 -7.24 -10.04
N GLU A 141 -21.33 -6.79 -10.20
CA GLU A 141 -22.12 -6.23 -9.12
C GLU A 141 -22.99 -7.32 -8.45
N SER A 142 -23.49 -7.05 -7.24
CA SER A 142 -24.35 -8.00 -6.54
C SER A 142 -25.65 -8.24 -7.30
N GLY A 143 -25.85 -9.47 -7.79
CA GLY A 143 -27.02 -9.87 -8.57
C GLY A 143 -26.78 -9.96 -10.07
N ASP A 144 -25.56 -9.65 -10.54
CA ASP A 144 -25.18 -9.86 -11.93
C ASP A 144 -25.07 -11.36 -12.27
N THR A 145 -25.31 -11.64 -13.55
CA THR A 145 -25.03 -12.93 -14.18
C THR A 145 -24.19 -12.69 -15.44
N LEU A 146 -23.41 -13.67 -15.89
CA LEU A 146 -22.66 -13.51 -17.15
C LEU A 146 -23.59 -13.23 -18.34
N TRP A 147 -24.83 -13.73 -18.29
CA TRP A 147 -25.86 -13.44 -19.28
C TRP A 147 -26.24 -11.95 -19.31
N ALA A 148 -26.54 -11.35 -18.15
CA ALA A 148 -26.88 -9.93 -18.06
C ALA A 148 -25.71 -9.02 -18.47
N ILE A 149 -24.48 -9.43 -18.12
CA ILE A 149 -23.26 -8.72 -18.51
C ILE A 149 -23.06 -8.83 -20.04
N ALA A 150 -23.22 -10.02 -20.62
CA ALA A 150 -23.13 -10.20 -22.07
C ALA A 150 -24.19 -9.40 -22.83
N GLU A 151 -25.42 -9.33 -22.34
CA GLU A 151 -26.46 -8.49 -22.93
C GLU A 151 -26.09 -7.00 -22.85
N ARG A 152 -25.47 -6.56 -21.74
CA ARG A 152 -25.03 -5.18 -21.56
C ARG A 152 -23.91 -4.76 -22.51
N PHE A 153 -22.93 -5.64 -22.75
CA PHE A 153 -21.73 -5.31 -23.52
C PHE A 153 -21.82 -5.71 -25.00
N TYR A 154 -22.51 -6.81 -25.30
CA TYR A 154 -22.66 -7.32 -26.66
C TYR A 154 -24.05 -7.10 -27.25
N GLY A 155 -25.03 -6.68 -26.44
CA GLY A 155 -26.44 -6.62 -26.84
C GLY A 155 -27.10 -7.99 -26.96
N ASP A 156 -26.40 -9.08 -26.62
CA ASP A 156 -26.88 -10.45 -26.70
C ASP A 156 -26.37 -11.26 -25.51
N GLY A 157 -27.28 -11.60 -24.59
CA GLY A 157 -26.96 -12.39 -23.41
C GLY A 157 -26.41 -13.78 -23.72
N ASN A 158 -26.65 -14.34 -24.92
CA ASN A 158 -26.08 -15.64 -25.32
C ASN A 158 -24.56 -15.61 -25.51
N GLN A 159 -23.95 -14.41 -25.56
CA GLN A 159 -22.49 -14.27 -25.66
C GLN A 159 -21.76 -14.41 -24.32
N TYR A 160 -22.47 -14.79 -23.24
CA TYR A 160 -21.89 -15.02 -21.93
C TYR A 160 -20.77 -16.06 -21.91
N GLN A 161 -20.83 -17.08 -22.78
CA GLN A 161 -19.77 -18.09 -22.90
C GLN A 161 -18.43 -17.45 -23.29
N ARG A 162 -18.47 -16.42 -24.15
CA ARG A 162 -17.27 -15.70 -24.57
C ARG A 162 -16.57 -15.02 -23.40
N ILE A 163 -17.35 -14.49 -22.46
CA ILE A 163 -16.84 -13.92 -21.21
C ILE A 163 -16.31 -15.02 -20.30
N ALA A 164 -17.03 -16.13 -20.17
CA ALA A 164 -16.59 -17.26 -19.35
C ALA A 164 -15.25 -17.84 -19.83
N ASP A 165 -15.11 -18.07 -21.13
CA ASP A 165 -13.90 -18.60 -21.75
C ASP A 165 -12.71 -17.64 -21.62
N ALA A 166 -12.92 -16.35 -21.85
CA ALA A 166 -11.88 -15.33 -21.72
C ALA A 166 -11.37 -15.16 -20.29
N ASN A 167 -12.17 -15.52 -19.29
CA ASN A 167 -11.83 -15.42 -17.87
C ASN A 167 -11.61 -16.77 -17.19
N GLY A 168 -11.62 -17.87 -17.95
CA GLY A 168 -11.42 -19.22 -17.42
C GLY A 168 -12.46 -19.65 -16.37
N ILE A 169 -13.70 -19.17 -16.49
CA ILE A 169 -14.78 -19.44 -15.53
C ILE A 169 -15.40 -20.80 -15.85
N PRO A 170 -15.21 -21.85 -15.01
CA PRO A 170 -15.67 -23.19 -15.33
C PRO A 170 -17.19 -23.34 -15.17
N ASN A 171 -17.79 -22.54 -14.29
CA ASN A 171 -19.24 -22.50 -14.09
C ASN A 171 -19.74 -21.06 -14.27
N PRO A 172 -20.41 -20.76 -15.40
CA PRO A 172 -20.93 -19.43 -15.73
C PRO A 172 -21.92 -18.84 -14.72
N ASP A 173 -22.58 -19.68 -13.93
CA ASP A 173 -23.57 -19.26 -12.92
C ASP A 173 -22.90 -18.92 -11.57
N LEU A 174 -21.60 -19.16 -11.41
CA LEU A 174 -20.86 -18.93 -10.17
C LEU A 174 -19.87 -17.75 -10.30
N ILE A 175 -20.40 -16.58 -10.64
CA ILE A 175 -19.64 -15.33 -10.53
C ILE A 175 -19.93 -14.65 -9.19
N ASN A 176 -18.90 -14.01 -8.61
CA ASN A 176 -19.02 -13.33 -7.32
C ASN A 176 -19.00 -11.82 -7.52
N ALA A 177 -19.84 -11.10 -6.77
CA ALA A 177 -19.75 -9.64 -6.72
C ALA A 177 -18.34 -9.19 -6.32
N GLY A 178 -17.82 -8.17 -7.00
CA GLY A 178 -16.44 -7.70 -6.88
C GLY A 178 -15.42 -8.42 -7.78
N GLN A 179 -15.81 -9.49 -8.47
CA GLN A 179 -14.94 -10.16 -9.45
C GLN A 179 -14.76 -9.30 -10.70
N VAL A 180 -13.52 -9.11 -11.16
CA VAL A 180 -13.23 -8.38 -12.39
C VAL A 180 -13.19 -9.35 -13.57
N LEU A 181 -13.93 -9.05 -14.63
CA LEU A 181 -14.05 -9.83 -15.85
C LEU A 181 -13.49 -9.07 -17.04
N THR A 182 -12.75 -9.78 -17.87
CA THR A 182 -12.34 -9.36 -19.22
C THR A 182 -13.49 -9.61 -20.19
N ILE A 183 -13.96 -8.56 -20.85
CA ILE A 183 -15.01 -8.57 -21.86
C ILE A 183 -14.32 -8.45 -23.23
N PRO A 184 -14.05 -9.56 -23.93
CA PRO A 184 -13.42 -9.53 -25.24
C PRO A 184 -14.35 -8.86 -26.26
N ALA A 185 -13.84 -7.97 -27.11
CA ALA A 185 -14.67 -7.33 -28.14
C ALA A 185 -15.12 -8.28 -29.26
#